data_AF-A0A7X2SYY9-F1
#
_entry.id   AF-A0A7X2SYY9-F1
#
_cell.length_a   1.000
_cell.length_b   1.000
_cell.length_c   1.000
_cell.angle_alpha   90.00
_cell.angle_beta   90.00
_cell.angle_gamma   90.00
#
_symmetry.space_group_name_H-M   'P 1'
#
loop_
_entity.id
_entity.type
_entity.pdbx_description
1 polymer ?
#
loop_
_entity_poly.entity_id
_entity_poly.type
_entity_poly.pdbx_seq_one_letter_code
_entity_poly.pdbx_strand_id
1 'polypeptide(L)' 'MDQAGIIRDLLVWLESHLDQPLSLDNVAQKAGYSKWHLQRMFKDVTGHAIGAYIRARRLS' A
#
# COMPACT_ATOMS: atom_id res chain seq x y z
N MET A 1 17.37 4.89 1.45
CA MET A 1 16.46 3.92 0.81
C MET A 1 15.60 4.69 -0.18
N ASP A 2 15.49 4.21 -1.41
CA ASP A 2 14.67 4.83 -2.45
C ASP A 2 13.17 4.59 -2.15
N GLN A 3 12.33 5.64 -2.21
CA GLN A 3 10.89 5.53 -1.94
C GLN A 3 10.23 4.51 -2.86
N ALA A 4 10.70 4.38 -4.10
CA ALA A 4 10.17 3.41 -5.04
C ALA A 4 10.47 1.95 -4.66
N GLY A 5 11.59 1.68 -3.99
CA GLY A 5 11.90 0.35 -3.46
C GLY A 5 10.94 -0.07 -2.35
N ILE A 6 10.70 0.83 -1.41
CA ILE A 6 9.78 0.60 -0.29
C ILE A 6 8.35 0.32 -0.79
N ILE A 7 7.88 1.09 -1.77
CA ILE A 7 6.54 0.87 -2.34
C ILE A 7 6.46 -0.43 -3.14
N ARG A 8 7.53 -0.86 -3.82
CA ARG A 8 7.57 -2.17 -4.49
C ARG A 8 7.45 -3.33 -3.51
N ASP A 9 8.20 -3.30 -2.42
CA ASP A 9 8.11 -4.32 -1.37
C ASP A 9 6.71 -4.35 -0.74
N LEU A 10 6.12 -3.16 -0.52
CA LEU A 10 4.77 -3.02 -0.02
C LEU A 10 3.74 -3.62 -0.98
N LEU A 11 3.89 -3.43 -2.30
CA LEU A 11 3.00 -4.03 -3.29
C LEU A 11 3.06 -5.55 -3.22
N VAL A 12 4.24 -6.16 -3.19
CA VAL A 12 4.40 -7.62 -3.06
C VAL A 12 3.71 -8.13 -1.79
N TRP A 13 3.89 -7.42 -0.68
CA TRP A 13 3.22 -7.77 0.57
C TRP A 13 1.70 -7.65 0.48
N LEU A 14 1.18 -6.56 -0.11
CA LEU A 14 -0.25 -6.33 -0.30
C LEU A 14 -0.88 -7.44 -1.15
N GLU A 15 -0.26 -7.80 -2.27
CA GLU A 15 -0.71 -8.89 -3.15
C GLU A 15 -0.82 -10.24 -2.42
N SER A 16 0.08 -10.48 -1.46
CA SER A 16 0.08 -11.72 -0.67
C SER A 16 -0.94 -11.72 0.48
N HIS A 17 -1.61 -10.60 0.76
CA HIS A 17 -2.53 -10.41 1.89
C HIS A 17 -3.91 -9.88 1.46
N LEU A 18 -4.25 -9.93 0.17
CA LEU A 18 -5.50 -9.38 -0.36
C LEU A 18 -6.75 -10.01 0.26
N ASP A 19 -6.70 -11.31 0.60
CA ASP A 19 -7.81 -12.08 1.20
C ASP A 19 -8.09 -11.74 2.67
N GLN A 20 -7.19 -11.02 3.33
CA GLN A 20 -7.34 -10.65 4.74
C GLN A 20 -7.96 -9.26 4.87
N PRO A 21 -8.66 -8.91 5.97
CA PRO A 21 -9.12 -7.54 6.18
C PRO A 21 -7.93 -6.57 6.31
N LEU A 22 -7.61 -5.85 5.22
CA LEU A 22 -6.57 -4.83 5.17
C LEU A 22 -7.18 -3.48 5.53
N SER A 23 -6.88 -2.96 6.72
CA SER A 23 -7.11 -1.55 7.06
C SER A 23 -5.87 -0.73 6.68
N LEU A 24 -6.08 0.49 6.17
CA LEU A 24 -4.96 1.38 5.83
C LEU A 24 -4.05 1.68 7.03
N ASP A 25 -4.63 1.70 8.23
CA ASP A 25 -3.92 1.92 9.48
C ASP A 25 -2.97 0.75 9.80
N ASN A 26 -3.41 -0.51 9.61
CA ASN A 26 -2.56 -1.69 9.80
C ASN A 26 -1.40 -1.70 8.78
N VAL A 27 -1.69 -1.36 7.52
CA VAL A 27 -0.66 -1.31 6.46
C VAL A 27 0.37 -0.22 6.76
N ALA A 28 -0.07 0.97 7.19
CA ALA A 28 0.80 2.07 7.58
C ALA A 28 1.68 1.72 8.77
N GLN A 29 1.10 1.11 9.80
CA GLN A 29 1.84 0.63 10.97
C GLN A 29 2.88 -0.43 10.59
N LYS A 30 2.52 -1.39 9.72
CA LYS A 30 3.45 -2.42 9.23
C LYS A 30 4.63 -1.84 8.44
N ALA A 31 4.37 -0.81 7.65
CA ALA A 31 5.38 -0.12 6.85
C ALA A 31 6.22 0.88 7.67
N GLY A 32 5.85 1.14 8.93
CA GLY A 32 6.55 2.10 9.78
C GLY A 32 6.28 3.56 9.42
N TYR A 33 5.16 3.85 8.76
CA TYR A 33 4.80 5.19 8.32
C TYR A 33 3.46 5.64 8.87
N SER A 34 3.26 6.95 8.97
CA SER A 34 1.92 7.48 9.15
C SER A 34 1.08 7.18 7.92
N LYS A 35 -0.23 7.01 8.10
CA LYS A 35 -1.20 6.76 7.03
C LYS A 35 -1.09 7.79 5.91
N TRP A 36 -0.99 9.07 6.28
CA TRP A 36 -0.86 10.16 5.31
C TRP A 36 0.44 10.07 4.50
N HIS A 37 1.56 9.78 5.15
CA HIS A 37 2.84 9.64 4.45
C HIS A 37 2.81 8.43 3.51
N LEU A 38 2.29 7.29 3.97
CA LEU A 38 2.14 6.09 3.15
C LEU A 38 1.28 6.35 1.91
N GLN A 39 0.12 7.00 2.11
CA GLN A 39 -0.79 7.32 1.00
C GLN A 39 -0.13 8.22 -0.03
N ARG A 40 0.65 9.23 0.40
CA ARG A 40 1.39 10.10 -0.50
C ARG A 40 2.47 9.33 -1.26
N MET A 41 3.36 8.62 -0.56
CA MET A 41 4.43 7.86 -1.21
C MET A 41 3.88 6.83 -2.19
N PHE A 42 2.83 6.12 -1.81
CA PHE A 42 2.21 5.12 -2.67
C PHE A 42 1.64 5.77 -3.93
N LYS A 43 0.96 6.91 -3.81
CA LYS A 43 0.43 7.64 -4.96
C LYS A 43 1.53 8.21 -5.85
N ASP A 44 2.59 8.75 -5.26
CA ASP A 44 3.70 9.35 -6.00
C ASP A 44 4.46 8.30 -6.83
N VAL A 45 4.59 7.07 -6.30
CA VAL A 45 5.27 5.96 -6.99
C VAL A 45 4.36 5.21 -7.97
N THR A 46 3.10 4.95 -7.60
CA THR A 46 2.21 4.07 -8.39
C THR A 46 1.22 4.83 -9.28
N GLY A 47 1.03 6.12 -9.05
CA GLY A 47 -0.03 6.93 -9.67
C GLY A 47 -1.42 6.70 -9.08
N HIS A 48 -1.60 5.73 -8.17
CA HIS A 48 -2.91 5.32 -7.65
C HIS A 48 -3.03 5.57 -6.15
N ALA A 49 -4.25 5.83 -5.67
CA ALA A 49 -4.48 5.79 -4.23
C ALA A 49 -4.44 4.33 -3.75
N ILE A 50 -3.69 4.05 -2.68
CA ILE A 50 -3.55 2.70 -2.11
C ILE A 50 -4.89 2.00 -1.84
N GLY A 51 -5.89 2.72 -1.33
CA GLY A 51 -7.23 2.15 -1.09
C GLY A 51 -7.99 1.82 -2.37
N ALA A 52 -7.78 2.59 -3.45
CA ALA A 52 -8.35 2.29 -4.76
C ALA A 52 -7.65 1.07 -5.39
N TYR A 53 -6.33 0.99 -5.25
CA TYR A 53 -5.53 -0.15 -5.68
C TYR A 53 -6.02 -1.46 -5.01
N ILE A 54 -6.10 -1.49 -3.68
CA ILE A 54 -6.54 -2.68 -2.94
C ILE A 54 -7.96 -3.11 -3.35
N ARG A 55 -8.89 -2.16 -3.50
CA ARG A 55 -10.25 -2.46 -3.95
C ARG A 55 -10.28 -3.04 -5.36
N ALA A 56 -9.54 -2.45 -6.29
CA ALA A 56 -9.46 -2.94 -7.67
C ALA A 56 -8.90 -4.37 -7.73
N ARG A 57 -7.86 -4.67 -6.94
CA ARG A 57 -7.27 -6.01 -6.88
C ARG A 57 -8.21 -7.07 -6.29
N ARG A 58 -9.08 -6.70 -5.34
CA ARG A 58 -10.06 -7.62 -4.73
C ARG A 58 -11.30 -7.92 -5.58
N LEU A 59 -11.59 -7.04 -6.54
CA LEU A 59 -12.75 -7.15 -7.42
C LEU A 59 -12.40 -7.76 -8.78
N SER A 60 -11.13 -8.10 -9.01
CA SER A 60 -10.61 -8.67 -10.25
C SER A 60 -10.53 -10.19 -10.21
#